data_AF-A0A015JHX5-F1
#
_entry.id   AF-A0A015JHX5-F1
#
_cell.length_a   1.000
_cell.length_b   1.000
_cell.length_c   1.000
_cell.angle_alpha   90.00
_cell.angle_beta   90.00
_cell.angle_gamma   90.00
#
_symmetry.space_group_name_H-M   'P 1'
#
loop_
_entity.id
_entity.type
_entity.pdbx_description
1 polymer ?
#
loop_
_entity_poly.entity_id
_entity_poly.type
_entity_poly.pdbx_seq_one_letter_code
_entity_poly.pdbx_strand_id
1 'polypeptide(L)'
;MIKGIKDAQFIEEFLMLHRNEVYRQSDLLRIKICCNELPTCANLKKRKPDLYDENWRCNFCKIEEETFDHFWKCSKIQNVVQDILKRLKIFLVKIIQEYSRDDIDTQELKGKINEFGMWDIGCLYDFTFLMKNQVSCQLIELLRCYKITEEKLLYKVLKQITGGVLLEFKVLIWEPRNGLQIKEEKRCGISGKDKKAKSHSKRTEVGVKDVGCNILESNWNKWNDLAFHRGGH
;
A
#
# COMPACT_ATOMS: atom_id res chain seq x y z
N MET A 1 -37.44 -6.72 -12.63
CA MET A 1 -36.59 -5.55 -12.89
C MET A 1 -36.49 -4.73 -11.61
N ILE A 2 -35.36 -4.05 -11.36
CA ILE A 2 -34.98 -3.36 -10.10
C ILE A 2 -34.30 -4.29 -9.06
N LYS A 3 -33.12 -4.83 -9.42
CA LYS A 3 -32.09 -5.22 -8.45
C LYS A 3 -30.69 -4.68 -8.81
N GLY A 4 -30.49 -4.20 -10.04
CA GLY A 4 -29.19 -3.69 -10.52
C GLY A 4 -28.83 -2.24 -10.18
N ILE A 5 -29.71 -1.46 -9.55
CA ILE A 5 -29.47 -0.02 -9.32
C ILE A 5 -28.62 0.24 -8.05
N LYS A 6 -28.71 -0.62 -7.03
CA LYS A 6 -27.97 -0.41 -5.77
C LYS A 6 -26.51 -0.86 -5.82
N ASP A 7 -26.19 -1.85 -6.66
CA ASP A 7 -24.81 -2.39 -6.77
C ASP A 7 -23.92 -1.53 -7.66
N ALA A 8 -24.49 -0.93 -8.73
CA ALA A 8 -23.81 0.08 -9.54
C ALA A 8 -23.47 1.33 -8.72
N GLN A 9 -24.32 1.71 -7.77
CA GLN A 9 -24.15 2.89 -6.93
C GLN A 9 -22.95 2.78 -5.97
N PHE A 10 -22.60 1.58 -5.49
CA PHE A 10 -21.39 1.35 -4.68
C PHE A 10 -20.12 1.39 -5.53
N ILE A 11 -20.15 0.81 -6.73
CA ILE A 11 -19.01 0.84 -7.65
C ILE A 11 -18.80 2.27 -8.17
N GLU A 12 -19.88 2.98 -8.50
CA GLU A 12 -19.82 4.41 -8.78
C GLU A 12 -19.39 5.22 -7.58
N GLU A 13 -19.84 4.98 -6.34
CA GLU A 13 -19.31 5.69 -5.16
C GLU A 13 -17.80 5.43 -4.97
N PHE A 14 -17.36 4.17 -5.09
CA PHE A 14 -15.95 3.79 -5.05
C PHE A 14 -15.12 4.43 -6.18
N LEU A 15 -15.69 4.57 -7.38
CA LEU A 15 -15.06 5.20 -8.56
C LEU A 15 -15.20 6.74 -8.60
N MET A 16 -16.26 7.31 -8.03
CA MET A 16 -16.63 8.73 -8.04
C MET A 16 -16.03 9.49 -6.86
N LEU A 17 -15.80 8.84 -5.71
CA LEU A 17 -15.10 9.44 -4.57
C LEU A 17 -13.67 9.91 -4.90
N HIS A 18 -13.10 9.49 -6.03
CA HIS A 18 -11.66 9.59 -6.27
C HIS A 18 -11.23 10.13 -7.64
N ARG A 19 -12.09 10.91 -8.33
CA ARG A 19 -11.66 11.65 -9.51
C ARG A 19 -10.85 12.91 -9.13
N ASN A 20 -9.57 12.88 -9.46
CA ASN A 20 -8.67 13.98 -9.85
C ASN A 20 -7.61 14.53 -8.88
N GLU A 21 -7.70 14.40 -7.55
CA GLU A 21 -6.57 14.78 -6.64
C GLU A 21 -5.87 13.61 -5.95
N VAL A 22 -6.54 12.46 -5.82
CA VAL A 22 -6.01 11.26 -5.14
C VAL A 22 -4.96 10.50 -5.97
N TYR A 23 -5.03 10.59 -7.31
CA TYR A 23 -4.16 9.82 -8.23
C TYR A 23 -2.66 10.12 -8.06
N ARG A 24 -2.26 11.39 -7.82
CA ARG A 24 -0.84 11.71 -7.60
C ARG A 24 -0.30 11.18 -6.27
N GLN A 25 -1.13 11.12 -5.23
CA GLN A 25 -0.71 10.64 -3.91
C GLN A 25 -0.70 9.11 -3.84
N SER A 26 -1.61 8.43 -4.56
CA SER A 26 -1.61 6.97 -4.69
C SER A 26 -0.38 6.45 -5.44
N ASP A 27 0.06 7.13 -6.51
CA ASP A 27 1.24 6.71 -7.27
C ASP A 27 2.53 6.82 -6.44
N LEU A 28 2.66 7.89 -5.65
CA LEU A 28 3.78 8.08 -4.74
C LEU A 28 3.83 7.03 -3.62
N LEU A 29 2.67 6.72 -3.02
CA LEU A 29 2.57 5.68 -2.00
C LEU A 29 2.98 4.32 -2.56
N ARG A 30 2.49 3.99 -3.76
CA ARG A 30 2.82 2.75 -4.47
C ARG A 30 4.32 2.65 -4.77
N ILE A 31 4.95 3.70 -5.29
CA ILE A 31 6.41 3.72 -5.54
C ILE A 31 7.18 3.44 -4.24
N LYS A 32 6.81 4.10 -3.14
CA LYS A 32 7.45 3.87 -1.84
C LYS A 32 7.27 2.43 -1.33
N ILE A 33 6.12 1.81 -1.58
CA ILE A 33 5.90 0.38 -1.25
C ILE A 33 6.83 -0.50 -2.10
N CYS A 34 6.86 -0.30 -3.42
CA CYS A 34 7.72 -1.08 -4.32
C CYS A 34 9.21 -0.97 -3.97
N CYS A 35 9.66 0.22 -3.59
CA CYS A 35 11.06 0.48 -3.25
C CYS A 35 11.42 0.17 -1.78
N ASN A 36 10.46 -0.31 -0.97
CA ASN A 36 10.63 -0.47 0.49
C ASN A 36 11.06 0.83 1.19
N GLU A 37 10.57 1.98 0.71
CA GLU A 37 10.95 3.33 1.14
C GLU A 37 9.88 4.06 1.94
N LEU A 38 8.78 3.38 2.30
CA LEU A 38 7.79 3.93 3.23
C LEU A 38 8.48 4.45 4.50
N PRO A 39 8.04 5.58 5.08
CA PRO A 39 8.56 6.09 6.34
C PRO A 39 8.11 5.23 7.54
N THR A 40 8.42 3.93 7.51
CA THR A 40 8.32 2.99 8.63
C THR A 40 9.24 3.38 9.75
N CYS A 41 8.94 2.99 10.99
CA CYS A 41 9.86 3.21 12.11
C CYS A 41 11.27 2.69 11.80
N ALA A 42 11.40 1.52 11.16
CA ALA A 42 12.69 1.01 10.69
C ALA A 42 13.41 1.98 9.74
N ASN A 43 12.69 2.48 8.73
CA ASN A 43 13.25 3.41 7.74
C ASN A 43 13.52 4.80 8.31
N LEU A 44 12.72 5.27 9.27
CA LEU A 44 12.94 6.54 9.97
C LEU A 44 14.24 6.50 10.79
N LYS A 45 14.44 5.44 11.59
CA LYS A 45 15.71 5.21 12.31
C LYS A 45 16.91 5.15 11.37
N LYS A 46 16.78 4.42 10.26
CA LYS A 46 17.85 4.32 9.24
C LYS A 46 18.21 5.69 8.63
N ARG A 47 17.20 6.54 8.39
CA ARG A 47 17.38 7.85 7.74
C ARG A 47 17.82 8.95 8.69
N LYS A 48 17.38 8.92 9.95
CA LYS A 48 17.63 9.92 11.00
C LYS A 48 17.85 9.25 12.36
N PRO A 49 18.96 8.52 12.57
CA PRO A 49 19.24 7.86 13.85
C PRO A 49 19.45 8.85 15.00
N ASP A 50 19.79 10.10 14.67
CA ASP A 50 19.88 11.23 15.61
C ASP A 50 18.53 11.67 16.16
N LEU A 51 17.43 11.37 15.46
CA LEU A 51 16.08 11.81 15.81
C LEU A 51 15.21 10.68 16.35
N TYR A 52 15.41 9.45 15.87
CA TYR A 52 14.62 8.29 16.26
C TYR A 52 15.50 7.27 16.96
N ASP A 53 15.24 7.08 18.25
CA ASP A 53 15.94 6.12 19.10
C ASP A 53 15.83 4.67 18.58
N GLU A 54 16.78 3.81 18.97
CA GLU A 54 16.74 2.39 18.61
C GLU A 54 15.47 1.69 19.10
N ASN A 55 14.86 2.15 20.19
CA ASN A 55 13.60 1.65 20.73
C ASN A 55 12.36 2.26 20.06
N TRP A 56 12.49 3.03 18.97
CA TRP A 56 11.35 3.48 18.17
C TRP A 56 10.70 2.28 17.45
N ARG A 57 9.65 1.74 18.06
CA ARG A 57 8.90 0.53 17.63
C ARG A 57 7.61 0.90 16.89
N CYS A 58 6.91 -0.13 16.37
CA CYS A 58 5.63 -0.01 15.69
C CYS A 58 4.63 0.88 16.42
N ASN A 59 3.97 1.77 15.66
CA ASN A 59 2.99 2.69 16.20
C ASN A 59 1.72 2.01 16.75
N PHE A 60 1.44 0.78 16.33
CA PHE A 60 0.31 0.00 16.83
C PHE A 60 0.69 -0.87 18.04
N CYS A 61 1.64 -1.80 17.87
CA CYS A 61 1.95 -2.78 18.90
C CYS A 61 2.95 -2.29 19.95
N LYS A 62 3.79 -1.30 19.62
CA LYS A 62 4.88 -0.78 20.47
C LYS A 62 5.91 -1.83 20.91
N ILE A 63 5.89 -3.02 20.30
CA ILE A 63 6.74 -4.17 20.68
C ILE A 63 7.76 -4.44 19.55
N GLU A 64 7.26 -4.77 18.36
CA GLU A 64 8.08 -5.18 17.23
C GLU A 64 8.56 -3.99 16.39
N GLU A 65 9.59 -4.23 15.57
CA GLU A 65 10.04 -3.25 14.59
C GLU A 65 8.97 -3.04 13.50
N GLU A 66 8.66 -1.77 13.23
CA GLU A 66 7.73 -1.43 12.16
C GLU A 66 8.42 -1.53 10.79
N THR A 67 7.98 -2.49 10.00
CA THR A 67 8.30 -2.64 8.58
C THR A 67 7.02 -2.72 7.76
N PHE A 68 7.12 -2.67 6.43
CA PHE A 68 5.95 -2.88 5.58
C PHE A 68 5.32 -4.25 5.83
N ASP A 69 6.14 -5.30 5.94
CA ASP A 69 5.67 -6.67 6.19
C ASP A 69 5.07 -6.81 7.59
N HIS A 70 5.60 -6.10 8.59
CA HIS A 70 5.05 -6.12 9.94
C HIS A 70 3.60 -5.62 9.99
N PHE A 71 3.19 -4.63 9.16
CA PHE A 71 1.80 -4.16 9.17
C PHE A 71 0.78 -5.29 8.96
N TRP A 72 1.13 -6.29 8.15
CA TRP A 72 0.26 -7.42 7.83
C TRP A 72 0.28 -8.52 8.89
N LYS A 73 1.21 -8.46 9.85
CA LYS A 73 1.41 -9.44 10.92
C LYS A 73 1.19 -8.87 12.32
N CYS A 74 1.10 -7.54 12.42
CA CYS A 74 1.01 -6.82 13.68
C CYS A 74 -0.20 -7.25 14.51
N SER A 75 0.06 -7.78 15.70
CA SER A 75 -0.96 -8.34 16.60
C SER A 75 -2.09 -7.35 16.95
N LYS A 76 -1.81 -6.04 16.97
CA LYS A 76 -2.80 -5.00 17.33
C LYS A 76 -3.77 -4.60 16.23
N ILE A 77 -3.49 -4.96 14.98
CA ILE A 77 -4.36 -4.64 13.84
C ILE A 77 -4.76 -5.88 13.03
N GLN A 78 -4.63 -7.08 13.62
CA GLN A 78 -4.99 -8.32 12.94
C GLN A 78 -6.45 -8.34 12.48
N ASN A 79 -7.38 -7.82 13.28
CA ASN A 79 -8.79 -7.70 12.89
C ASN A 79 -8.96 -6.82 11.64
N VAL A 80 -8.22 -5.70 11.54
CA VAL A 80 -8.23 -4.81 10.37
C VAL A 80 -7.69 -5.55 9.14
N VAL A 81 -6.59 -6.30 9.30
CA VAL A 81 -6.02 -7.11 8.21
C VAL A 81 -7.01 -8.17 7.71
N GLN A 82 -7.69 -8.88 8.63
CA GLN A 82 -8.72 -9.86 8.25
C GLN A 82 -9.91 -9.21 7.54
N ASP A 83 -10.32 -8.02 7.97
CA ASP A 83 -11.37 -7.25 7.29
C ASP A 83 -10.94 -6.83 5.87
N ILE A 84 -9.69 -6.39 5.68
CA ILE A 84 -9.13 -6.08 4.35
C ILE A 84 -9.18 -7.33 3.46
N LEU A 85 -8.71 -8.48 3.94
CA LEU A 85 -8.73 -9.73 3.19
C LEU A 85 -10.16 -10.11 2.76
N LYS A 86 -11.11 -10.00 3.69
CA LYS A 86 -12.53 -10.27 3.43
C LYS A 86 -13.11 -9.32 2.36
N ARG A 87 -12.85 -8.01 2.49
CA ARG A 87 -13.29 -7.01 1.52
C ARG A 87 -12.67 -7.22 0.15
N LEU A 88 -11.38 -7.56 0.09
CA LEU A 88 -10.68 -7.84 -1.15
C LEU A 88 -11.27 -9.06 -1.87
N LYS A 89 -11.57 -10.15 -1.16
CA LYS A 89 -12.25 -11.31 -1.74
C LYS A 89 -13.61 -10.94 -2.34
N ILE A 90 -14.41 -10.15 -1.61
CA ILE A 90 -15.72 -9.66 -2.10
C ILE A 90 -15.53 -8.77 -3.33
N PHE A 91 -14.53 -7.89 -3.31
CA PHE A 91 -14.21 -7.00 -4.41
C PHE A 91 -13.79 -7.78 -5.67
N LEU A 92 -12.96 -8.82 -5.53
CA LEU A 92 -12.59 -9.70 -6.64
C LEU A 92 -13.79 -10.39 -7.28
N VAL A 93 -14.76 -10.84 -6.48
CA VAL A 93 -16.00 -11.41 -7.02
C VAL A 93 -16.75 -10.36 -7.86
N LYS A 94 -16.96 -9.17 -7.28
CA LYS A 94 -17.72 -8.09 -7.93
C LYS A 94 -17.07 -7.61 -9.22
N ILE A 95 -15.75 -7.39 -9.23
CA ILE A 95 -15.06 -6.90 -10.43
C ILE A 95 -15.07 -7.95 -11.55
N ILE A 96 -14.95 -9.24 -11.23
CA ILE A 96 -15.05 -10.30 -12.24
C ILE A 96 -16.47 -10.34 -12.81
N GLN A 97 -17.50 -10.22 -11.97
CA GLN A 97 -18.89 -10.18 -12.41
C GLN A 97 -19.22 -8.97 -13.28
N GLU A 98 -18.63 -7.80 -12.98
CA GLU A 98 -18.84 -6.58 -13.75
C GLU A 98 -18.27 -6.69 -15.18
N TYR A 99 -17.10 -7.32 -15.33
CA TYR A 99 -16.35 -7.35 -16.59
C TYR A 99 -16.48 -8.65 -17.38
N SER A 100 -17.00 -9.71 -16.78
CA SER A 100 -17.31 -10.94 -17.51
C SER A 100 -18.51 -10.74 -18.42
N ARG A 101 -18.53 -11.50 -19.52
CA ARG A 101 -19.62 -11.49 -20.51
C ARG A 101 -20.64 -12.61 -20.28
N ASP A 102 -20.34 -13.51 -19.34
CA ASP A 102 -21.12 -14.71 -19.09
C ASP A 102 -21.92 -14.57 -17.79
N ASP A 103 -23.00 -15.33 -17.66
CA ASP A 103 -23.68 -15.50 -16.38
C ASP A 103 -22.76 -16.33 -15.46
N ILE A 104 -22.41 -15.77 -14.31
CA ILE A 104 -21.42 -16.36 -13.40
C ILE A 104 -22.12 -16.96 -12.19
N ASP A 105 -21.89 -18.25 -11.96
CA ASP A 105 -22.17 -18.85 -10.66
C ASP A 105 -21.30 -18.17 -9.59
N THR A 106 -21.97 -17.37 -8.76
CA THR A 106 -21.34 -16.58 -7.70
C THR A 106 -20.69 -17.46 -6.63
N GLN A 107 -21.26 -18.65 -6.35
CA GLN A 107 -20.72 -19.55 -5.34
C GLN A 107 -19.48 -20.27 -5.87
N GLU A 108 -19.51 -20.71 -7.13
CA GLU A 108 -18.33 -21.29 -7.78
C GLU A 108 -17.16 -20.29 -7.82
N LEU A 109 -17.42 -19.05 -8.23
CA LEU A 109 -16.41 -17.99 -8.27
C LEU A 109 -15.83 -17.70 -6.88
N LYS A 110 -16.67 -17.63 -5.84
CA LYS A 110 -16.22 -17.47 -4.44
C LYS A 110 -15.35 -18.64 -3.99
N GLY A 111 -15.69 -19.88 -4.37
CA GLY A 111 -14.90 -21.07 -4.09
C GLY A 111 -13.48 -20.92 -4.65
N LYS A 112 -13.36 -20.68 -5.96
CA LYS A 112 -12.07 -20.50 -6.65
C LYS A 112 -11.23 -19.37 -6.06
N ILE A 113 -11.86 -18.23 -5.73
CA ILE A 113 -11.16 -17.11 -5.11
C ILE A 113 -10.64 -17.51 -3.73
N ASN A 114 -11.40 -18.25 -2.92
CA ASN A 114 -10.98 -18.64 -1.57
C ASN A 114 -9.82 -19.64 -1.57
N GLU A 115 -9.64 -20.42 -2.62
CA GLU A 115 -8.57 -21.41 -2.78
C GLU A 115 -7.21 -20.79 -3.14
N PHE A 116 -7.15 -19.49 -3.44
CA PHE A 116 -5.87 -18.85 -3.74
C PHE A 116 -4.92 -18.85 -2.52
N GLY A 117 -3.70 -19.34 -2.73
CA GLY A 117 -2.65 -19.35 -1.71
C GLY A 117 -2.19 -17.94 -1.28
N MET A 118 -2.55 -16.91 -2.04
CA MET A 118 -2.15 -15.53 -1.72
C MET A 118 -2.81 -14.96 -0.45
N TRP A 119 -3.80 -15.67 0.12
CA TRP A 119 -4.43 -15.27 1.38
C TRP A 119 -3.59 -15.60 2.61
N ASP A 120 -2.63 -16.52 2.49
CA ASP A 120 -1.76 -16.93 3.59
C ASP A 120 -0.56 -15.96 3.71
N ILE A 121 -0.69 -14.99 4.61
CA ILE A 121 0.29 -13.90 4.78
C ILE A 121 1.67 -14.46 5.17
N GLY A 122 2.71 -14.01 4.46
CA GLY A 122 4.09 -14.44 4.68
C GLY A 122 4.49 -15.72 3.93
N CYS A 123 3.62 -16.26 3.08
CA CYS A 123 4.02 -17.25 2.08
C CYS A 123 4.91 -16.61 1.00
N LEU A 124 5.49 -17.43 0.11
CA LEU A 124 6.37 -16.96 -0.96
C LEU A 124 5.71 -15.89 -1.86
N TYR A 125 4.39 -15.95 -2.01
CA TYR A 125 3.61 -15.03 -2.82
C TYR A 125 2.22 -14.75 -2.22
N ASP A 126 2.15 -13.77 -1.32
CA ASP A 126 0.89 -13.34 -0.71
C ASP A 126 0.27 -12.13 -1.44
N PHE A 127 -0.94 -11.74 -1.06
CA PHE A 127 -1.69 -10.65 -1.70
C PHE A 127 -0.98 -9.29 -1.60
N THR A 128 -0.01 -9.12 -0.70
CA THR A 128 0.70 -7.84 -0.54
C THR A 128 1.53 -7.49 -1.78
N PHE A 129 1.88 -8.51 -2.57
CA PHE A 129 2.54 -8.36 -3.87
C PHE A 129 1.70 -7.57 -4.88
N LEU A 130 0.36 -7.59 -4.76
CA LEU A 130 -0.52 -6.76 -5.59
C LEU A 130 -0.25 -5.26 -5.41
N MET A 131 0.15 -4.83 -4.20
CA MET A 131 0.54 -3.44 -3.95
C MET A 131 1.91 -3.11 -4.54
N LYS A 132 2.74 -4.12 -4.83
CA LYS A 132 4.03 -4.01 -5.53
C LYS A 132 3.89 -4.14 -7.06
N ASN A 133 2.66 -4.05 -7.60
CA ASN A 133 2.33 -4.32 -9.00
C ASN A 133 2.72 -5.72 -9.50
N GLN A 134 2.89 -6.67 -8.59
CA GLN A 134 3.14 -8.06 -8.94
C GLN A 134 1.80 -8.78 -8.88
N VAL A 135 1.46 -9.52 -9.94
CA VAL A 135 0.20 -10.26 -10.06
C VAL A 135 0.51 -11.75 -10.27
N SER A 136 -0.18 -12.64 -9.53
CA SER A 136 0.03 -14.08 -9.65
C SER A 136 -0.49 -14.62 -10.98
N CYS A 137 0.14 -15.68 -11.50
CA CYS A 137 -0.41 -16.43 -12.62
C CYS A 137 -1.83 -16.93 -12.32
N GLN A 138 -2.09 -17.40 -11.10
CA GLN A 138 -3.41 -17.87 -10.66
C GLN A 138 -4.49 -16.80 -10.83
N LEU A 139 -4.22 -15.55 -10.47
CA LEU A 139 -5.18 -14.45 -10.66
C LEU A 139 -5.38 -14.15 -12.14
N ILE A 140 -4.31 -14.13 -12.94
CA ILE A 140 -4.42 -13.93 -14.40
C ILE A 140 -5.22 -15.05 -15.06
N GLU A 141 -4.97 -16.30 -14.68
CA GLU A 141 -5.68 -17.48 -15.18
C GLU A 141 -7.16 -17.43 -14.82
N LEU A 142 -7.50 -17.06 -13.58
CA LEU A 142 -8.88 -16.86 -13.17
C LEU A 142 -9.58 -15.80 -14.03
N LEU A 143 -8.96 -14.64 -14.24
CA LEU A 143 -9.53 -13.58 -15.10
C LEU A 143 -9.79 -14.11 -16.52
N ARG A 144 -8.85 -14.90 -17.08
CA ARG A 144 -9.02 -15.52 -18.40
C ARG A 144 -10.16 -16.55 -18.42
N CYS A 145 -10.33 -17.35 -17.37
CA CYS A 145 -11.44 -18.31 -17.25
C CYS A 145 -12.80 -17.60 -17.36
N TYR A 146 -12.90 -16.38 -16.83
CA TYR A 146 -14.12 -15.56 -16.89
C TYR A 146 -14.14 -14.58 -18.08
N LYS A 147 -13.43 -14.91 -19.17
CA LYS A 147 -13.42 -14.19 -20.46
C LYS A 147 -12.90 -12.76 -20.41
N ILE A 148 -12.14 -12.41 -19.37
CA ILE A 148 -11.41 -11.14 -19.25
C ILE A 148 -10.05 -11.33 -19.92
N THR A 149 -10.04 -11.40 -21.25
CA THR A 149 -8.85 -11.76 -22.05
C THR A 149 -8.32 -10.63 -22.92
N GLU A 150 -9.15 -9.63 -23.25
CA GLU A 150 -8.73 -8.49 -24.06
C GLU A 150 -7.71 -7.63 -23.29
N GLU A 151 -6.63 -7.23 -23.94
CA GLU A 151 -5.46 -6.64 -23.28
C GLU A 151 -5.81 -5.33 -22.53
N LYS A 152 -6.56 -4.42 -23.15
CA LYS A 152 -6.94 -3.15 -22.53
C LYS A 152 -7.87 -3.37 -21.35
N LEU A 153 -8.80 -4.31 -21.47
CA LEU A 153 -9.71 -4.72 -20.42
C LEU A 153 -8.96 -5.37 -19.26
N LEU A 154 -8.04 -6.30 -19.54
CA LEU A 154 -7.21 -6.95 -18.52
C LEU A 154 -6.38 -5.92 -17.75
N TYR A 155 -5.72 -5.01 -18.47
CA TYR A 155 -5.00 -3.90 -17.84
C TYR A 155 -5.91 -3.04 -16.95
N LYS A 156 -7.12 -2.71 -17.43
CA LYS A 156 -8.11 -1.93 -16.67
C LYS A 156 -8.51 -2.66 -15.38
N VAL A 157 -8.82 -3.95 -15.46
CA VAL A 157 -9.23 -4.78 -14.32
C VAL A 157 -8.07 -4.91 -13.32
N LEU A 158 -6.85 -5.22 -13.77
CA LEU A 158 -5.68 -5.31 -12.90
C LEU A 158 -5.35 -3.98 -12.21
N LYS A 159 -5.50 -2.85 -12.93
CA LYS A 159 -5.32 -1.52 -12.35
C LYS A 159 -6.34 -1.26 -11.24
N GLN A 160 -7.60 -1.66 -11.42
CA GLN A 160 -8.63 -1.56 -10.39
C GLN A 160 -8.35 -2.48 -9.20
N ILE A 161 -7.95 -3.74 -9.43
CA ILE A 161 -7.59 -4.69 -8.36
C ILE A 161 -6.46 -4.11 -7.51
N THR A 162 -5.33 -3.79 -8.12
CA THR A 162 -4.16 -3.24 -7.42
C THR A 162 -4.48 -1.89 -6.76
N GLY A 163 -5.34 -1.07 -7.38
CA GLY A 163 -5.80 0.21 -6.83
C GLY A 163 -6.65 0.01 -5.57
N GLY A 164 -7.57 -0.96 -5.58
CA GLY A 164 -8.41 -1.29 -4.44
C GLY A 164 -7.62 -1.77 -3.22
N VAL A 165 -6.64 -2.68 -3.41
CA VAL A 165 -5.78 -3.13 -2.31
C VAL A 165 -4.99 -1.96 -1.72
N LEU A 166 -4.42 -1.11 -2.57
CA LEU A 166 -3.66 0.06 -2.13
C LEU A 166 -4.53 1.05 -1.34
N LEU A 167 -5.78 1.24 -1.75
CA LEU A 167 -6.72 2.13 -1.07
C LEU A 167 -7.09 1.60 0.32
N GLU A 168 -7.42 0.32 0.44
CA GLU A 168 -7.72 -0.32 1.73
C GLU A 168 -6.51 -0.20 2.68
N PHE A 169 -5.29 -0.48 2.19
CA PHE A 169 -4.07 -0.26 2.97
C PHE A 169 -3.93 1.20 3.42
N LYS A 170 -4.11 2.15 2.49
CA LYS A 170 -3.95 3.58 2.76
C LYS A 170 -4.90 4.03 3.88
N VAL A 171 -6.19 3.76 3.73
CA VAL A 171 -7.24 4.28 4.60
C VAL A 171 -7.29 3.54 5.93
N LEU A 172 -7.15 2.22 5.93
CA LEU A 172 -7.37 1.43 7.14
C LEU A 172 -6.11 1.21 7.98
N ILE A 173 -4.92 1.30 7.37
CA ILE A 173 -3.65 1.06 8.06
C ILE A 173 -2.78 2.31 8.04
N TRP A 174 -2.45 2.82 6.86
CA TRP A 174 -1.41 3.82 6.69
C TRP A 174 -1.77 5.17 7.33
N GLU A 175 -2.94 5.74 7.03
CA GLU A 175 -3.39 7.02 7.59
C GLU A 175 -3.59 6.97 9.11
N PRO A 176 -4.29 5.97 9.70
CA PRO A 176 -4.39 5.82 11.15
C PRO A 176 -3.03 5.72 11.83
N ARG A 177 -2.13 4.93 11.23
CA ARG A 177 -0.76 4.80 11.70
C ARG A 177 -0.04 6.14 11.70
N ASN A 178 -0.18 6.95 10.65
CA ASN A 178 0.55 8.21 10.56
C ASN A 178 0.04 9.24 11.56
N GLY A 179 -1.26 9.21 11.87
CA GLY A 179 -1.81 9.94 13.01
C GLY A 179 -1.15 9.55 14.34
N LEU A 180 -0.87 8.26 14.56
CA LEU A 180 -0.14 7.79 15.74
C LEU A 180 1.33 8.22 15.73
N GLN A 181 2.02 8.14 14.58
CA GLN A 181 3.40 8.61 14.42
C GLN A 181 3.54 10.10 14.74
N ILE A 182 2.63 10.95 14.23
CA ILE A 182 2.63 12.39 14.55
C ILE A 182 2.46 12.64 16.04
N LYS A 183 1.58 11.88 16.70
CA LYS A 183 1.35 12.01 18.15
C LYS A 183 2.59 11.63 18.95
N GLU A 184 3.27 10.54 18.57
CA GLU A 184 4.50 10.10 19.22
C GLU A 184 5.65 11.11 19.00
N GLU A 185 5.83 11.58 17.76
CA GLU A 185 6.82 12.62 17.44
C GLU A 185 6.61 13.87 18.30
N LYS A 186 5.37 14.35 18.42
CA LYS A 186 5.04 15.50 19.27
C LYS A 186 5.35 15.24 20.74
N ARG A 187 5.08 14.04 21.25
CA ARG A 187 5.39 13.65 22.63
C ARG A 187 6.89 13.66 22.91
N CYS A 188 7.69 13.28 21.90
CA CYS A 188 9.15 13.29 21.97
C CYS A 188 9.78 14.65 21.60
N GLY A 189 8.97 15.69 21.39
CA GLY A 189 9.46 17.02 21.01
C GLY A 189 10.02 17.11 19.58
N ILE A 190 9.76 16.11 18.73
CA ILE A 190 10.22 16.06 17.34
C ILE A 190 9.33 16.95 16.47
N SER A 191 9.92 17.99 15.87
CA SER A 191 9.25 18.92 14.99
C SER A 191 9.50 18.63 13.50
N GLY A 192 8.71 19.28 12.64
CA GLY A 192 8.96 19.26 11.20
C GLY A 192 10.32 19.85 10.80
N LYS A 193 10.88 20.77 11.60
CA LYS A 193 12.19 21.37 11.33
C LYS A 193 13.30 20.34 11.58
N ASP A 194 13.19 19.56 12.66
CA ASP A 194 14.18 18.53 13.01
C ASP A 194 14.23 17.42 11.95
N LYS A 195 13.05 17.05 11.43
CA LYS A 195 12.96 16.10 10.30
C LYS A 195 13.67 16.61 9.05
N LYS A 196 13.68 17.91 8.79
CA LYS A 196 14.32 18.54 7.62
C LYS A 196 15.80 18.92 7.83
N ALA A 197 16.26 19.03 9.07
CA ALA A 197 17.66 19.35 9.38
C ALA A 197 18.62 18.30 8.79
N LYS A 198 19.84 18.70 8.40
CA LYS A 198 20.84 17.73 7.94
C LYS A 198 21.20 16.78 9.09
N SER A 199 21.18 15.47 8.84
CA SER A 199 21.63 14.49 9.83
C SER A 199 23.15 14.57 9.94
N HIS A 200 23.66 14.53 11.16
CA HIS A 200 25.09 14.55 11.46
C HIS A 200 25.71 13.14 11.51
N SER A 201 25.11 12.12 10.87
CA SER A 201 25.66 10.77 10.91
C SER A 201 27.06 10.74 10.29
N LYS A 202 28.08 10.35 11.06
CA LYS A 202 29.42 10.03 10.55
C LYS A 202 29.30 8.88 9.56
N ARG A 203 29.29 9.20 8.27
CA ARG A 203 29.38 8.22 7.20
C ARG A 203 30.82 7.71 7.19
N THR A 204 31.06 6.47 7.59
CA THR A 204 32.35 5.82 7.34
C THR A 204 32.45 5.64 5.83
N GLU A 205 33.17 6.54 5.17
CA GLU A 205 33.41 6.49 3.73
C GLU A 205 34.28 5.27 3.42
N VAL A 206 33.65 4.17 3.02
CA VAL A 206 34.35 3.14 2.23
C VAL A 206 34.33 3.64 0.79
N GLY A 207 35.49 4.09 0.32
CA GLY A 207 35.67 4.78 -0.95
C GLY A 207 35.14 3.99 -2.14
N VAL A 208 33.98 4.40 -2.63
CA VAL A 208 33.55 4.15 -4.01
C VAL A 208 33.74 5.46 -4.76
N LYS A 209 34.56 5.43 -5.81
CA LYS A 209 34.86 6.60 -6.64
C LYS A 209 33.54 7.18 -7.16
N ASP A 210 33.33 8.44 -6.80
CA ASP A 210 32.17 9.26 -7.14
C ASP A 210 32.13 9.49 -8.65
N VAL A 211 31.21 8.84 -9.34
CA VAL A 211 30.82 9.24 -10.70
C VAL A 211 29.72 10.28 -10.51
N GLY A 212 30.14 11.55 -10.65
CA GLY A 212 29.37 12.73 -10.29
C GLY A 212 27.90 12.65 -10.66
N CYS A 213 27.06 12.52 -9.64
CA CYS A 213 25.61 12.62 -9.77
C CYS A 213 25.07 13.81 -8.95
N ASN A 214 25.56 15.02 -9.28
CA ASN A 214 25.05 16.28 -8.71
C ASN A 214 23.59 16.60 -9.09
N ILE A 215 22.93 15.74 -9.88
CA ILE A 215 21.54 15.93 -10.35
C ILE A 215 20.53 15.21 -9.43
N LEU A 216 20.94 14.24 -8.61
CA LEU A 216 20.02 13.49 -7.75
C LEU A 216 19.81 14.11 -6.34
N GLU A 217 20.83 14.74 -5.75
CA GLU A 217 20.71 15.29 -4.39
C GLU A 217 19.76 16.49 -4.29
N SER A 218 19.75 17.37 -5.31
CA SER A 218 18.88 18.55 -5.34
C SER A 218 17.41 18.18 -5.49
N ASN A 219 17.14 17.10 -6.23
CA ASN A 219 15.80 16.53 -6.33
C ASN A 219 15.42 15.86 -5.02
N TRP A 220 16.28 15.05 -4.39
CA TRP A 220 15.95 14.34 -3.14
C TRP A 220 15.50 15.28 -2.00
N ASN A 221 16.11 16.45 -1.88
CA ASN A 221 15.70 17.44 -0.88
C ASN A 221 14.33 18.09 -1.23
N LYS A 222 14.07 18.36 -2.51
CA LYS A 222 12.72 18.75 -3.00
C LYS A 222 11.68 17.63 -2.81
N TRP A 223 12.08 16.37 -2.94
CA TRP A 223 11.25 15.19 -2.73
C TRP A 223 10.83 15.02 -1.27
N ASN A 224 11.75 15.27 -0.33
CA ASN A 224 11.43 15.32 1.10
C ASN A 224 10.43 16.44 1.41
N ASP A 225 10.64 17.64 0.88
CA ASP A 225 9.70 18.75 1.07
C ASP A 225 8.28 18.42 0.56
N LEU A 226 8.15 17.76 -0.59
CA LEU A 226 6.85 17.32 -1.12
C LEU A 226 6.19 16.22 -0.28
N ALA A 227 6.98 15.29 0.27
CA ALA A 227 6.48 14.22 1.13
C ALA A 227 5.90 14.77 2.45
N PHE A 228 6.48 15.84 2.99
CA PHE A 228 6.03 16.45 4.25
C PHE A 228 4.98 17.56 4.05
N HIS A 229 4.94 18.24 2.90
CA HIS A 229 3.98 19.33 2.64
C HIS A 229 2.60 18.86 2.16
N ARG A 230 2.46 17.64 1.62
CA ARG A 230 1.18 17.12 1.10
C ARG A 230 0.67 15.92 1.88
N GLY A 231 0.68 16.03 3.20
CA GLY A 231 0.04 15.03 4.08
C GLY A 231 0.58 13.61 3.86
N GLY A 232 1.87 13.44 3.54
CA GLY A 232 2.56 12.15 3.60
C GLY A 232 2.91 11.72 5.02
N HIS A 233 2.06 12.14 5.96
CA HIS A 233 1.80 11.52 7.24
C HIS A 233 0.34 11.10 7.18
#